data_AF-A0AAN4YQ50-F1
#
_entry.id   AF-A0AAN4YQ50-F1
#
_cell.length_a   1.000
_cell.length_b   1.000
_cell.length_c   1.000
_cell.angle_alpha   90.00
_cell.angle_beta   90.00
_cell.angle_gamma   90.00
#
_symmetry.space_group_name_H-M   'P 1'
#
loop_
_entity.id
_entity.type
_entity.pdbx_description
1 polymer ?
#
loop_
_entity_poly.entity_id
_entity_poly.type
_entity_poly.pdbx_seq_one_letter_code
_entity_poly.pdbx_strand_id
1 'polypeptide(L)'
;MCTPLRDASSHLPMFFSHLRNLTYPHHLIDLAFLVSDSKDNTLEMLSSMLGELQADSDPHMPFGEISVIHKDFGQKVTQDVESRHGFAAQAGRRKLMAQARNWLLSATLRPTHSWVYWRDADVETAPFTIIEDLMRHDKDVIQPYDLNSWQESETALALAETLDEDAVIVEGYAEYATWRPHLAYLRDPYGDPDMEMELDGVGGVSILAKAKVFRAGVHFPAFSFEKHAETEAFGKPSVDDLRHMEEMEQERKAREKEEKEQAERSERVNTLFQDAKTESEIDNAFVRDDMETKGKEQKASEDSKKPEAESVEEVKADKSSKAPEQEEQKAPEPLKNKNLKDAEEVSAVKPAKEQAGAAPDKQSKQRE
;
A
#
# COMPACT_ATOMS: atom_id res chain seq x y z
N MET A 1 -5.27 -8.74 -1.23
CA MET A 1 -4.59 -9.95 -0.69
C MET A 1 -3.82 -10.61 -1.82
N CYS A 2 -2.54 -10.90 -1.63
CA CYS A 2 -1.68 -11.54 -2.60
C CYS A 2 -1.31 -12.95 -2.14
N THR A 3 -1.50 -13.94 -3.02
CA THR A 3 -1.24 -15.35 -2.72
C THR A 3 -0.52 -16.01 -3.90
N PRO A 4 0.80 -16.25 -3.82
CA PRO A 4 1.50 -17.09 -4.79
C PRO A 4 1.10 -18.56 -4.61
N LEU A 5 0.96 -19.28 -5.71
CA LEU A 5 0.46 -20.65 -5.74
C LEU A 5 1.38 -21.53 -6.59
N ARG A 6 1.73 -22.69 -6.04
CA ARG A 6 2.38 -23.78 -6.75
C ARG A 6 1.95 -25.10 -6.16
N ASP A 7 1.45 -26.01 -6.99
CA ASP A 7 0.98 -27.33 -6.56
C ASP A 7 0.06 -27.26 -5.31
N ALA A 8 -0.84 -26.27 -5.29
CA ALA A 8 -1.61 -25.85 -4.13
C ALA A 8 -3.03 -26.43 -4.07
N SER A 9 -3.41 -27.30 -5.02
CA SER A 9 -4.78 -27.84 -5.14
C SER A 9 -5.31 -28.44 -3.82
N SER A 10 -4.47 -29.13 -3.06
CA SER A 10 -4.82 -29.72 -1.76
C SER A 10 -5.15 -28.70 -0.68
N HIS A 11 -4.62 -27.47 -0.79
CA HIS A 11 -4.77 -26.43 0.21
C HIS A 11 -5.92 -25.46 -0.11
N LEU A 12 -6.34 -25.36 -1.38
CA LEU A 12 -7.40 -24.43 -1.81
C LEU A 12 -8.73 -24.58 -1.04
N PRO A 13 -9.26 -25.79 -0.74
CA PRO A 13 -10.50 -25.93 0.03
C PRO A 13 -10.45 -25.21 1.39
N MET A 14 -9.35 -25.42 2.11
CA MET A 14 -9.13 -24.81 3.42
C MET A 14 -8.92 -23.30 3.27
N PHE A 15 -8.09 -22.87 2.31
CA PHE A 15 -7.84 -21.46 2.04
C PHE A 15 -9.13 -20.67 1.74
N PHE A 16 -10.03 -21.21 0.91
CA PHE A 16 -11.32 -20.57 0.62
C PHE A 16 -12.27 -20.59 1.82
N SER A 17 -12.17 -21.59 2.71
CA SER A 17 -12.92 -21.57 3.96
C SER A 17 -12.48 -20.39 4.85
N HIS A 18 -11.18 -20.08 4.87
CA HIS A 18 -10.67 -18.91 5.57
C HIS A 18 -11.15 -17.62 4.91
N LEU A 19 -11.09 -17.51 3.58
CA LEU A 19 -11.60 -16.33 2.87
C LEU A 19 -13.06 -16.03 3.20
N ARG A 20 -13.94 -17.05 3.19
CA ARG A 20 -15.36 -16.88 3.52
C ARG A 20 -15.61 -16.45 4.96
N ASN A 21 -14.72 -16.80 5.87
CA ASN A 21 -14.86 -16.50 7.29
C ASN A 21 -14.24 -15.17 7.69
N LEU A 22 -13.58 -14.43 6.79
CA LEU A 22 -13.03 -13.13 7.12
C LEU A 22 -14.14 -12.16 7.56
N THR A 23 -13.89 -11.39 8.61
CA THR A 23 -14.86 -10.38 9.07
C THR A 23 -14.71 -9.05 8.32
N TYR A 24 -13.55 -8.80 7.73
CA TYR A 24 -13.30 -7.58 6.98
C TYR A 24 -14.16 -7.55 5.72
N PRO A 25 -14.84 -6.43 5.37
CA PRO A 25 -15.80 -6.41 4.28
C PRO A 25 -15.19 -6.89 2.95
N HIS A 26 -15.69 -8.00 2.39
CA HIS A 26 -15.07 -8.66 1.23
C HIS A 26 -14.98 -7.77 -0.01
N HIS A 27 -15.98 -6.91 -0.24
CA HIS A 27 -15.98 -5.95 -1.35
C HIS A 27 -14.84 -4.90 -1.28
N LEU A 28 -14.17 -4.76 -0.13
CA LEU A 28 -12.97 -3.92 0.05
C LEU A 28 -11.66 -4.70 -0.16
N ILE A 29 -11.75 -6.01 -0.37
CA ILE A 29 -10.60 -6.88 -0.56
C ILE A 29 -10.52 -7.28 -2.04
N ASP A 30 -9.50 -6.79 -2.73
CA ASP A 30 -9.09 -7.33 -4.01
C ASP A 30 -8.23 -8.59 -3.79
N LEU A 31 -8.46 -9.66 -4.55
CA LEU A 31 -7.67 -10.90 -4.50
C LEU A 31 -6.72 -10.99 -5.68
N ALA A 32 -5.47 -11.35 -5.43
CA ALA A 32 -4.43 -11.47 -6.44
C ALA A 32 -3.73 -12.82 -6.27
N PHE A 33 -3.81 -13.67 -7.29
CA PHE A 33 -3.19 -14.99 -7.33
C PHE A 33 -2.13 -15.06 -8.42
N LEU A 34 -0.99 -15.69 -8.12
CA LEU A 34 0.01 -16.04 -9.11
C LEU A 34 0.23 -17.54 -9.10
N VAL A 35 -0.24 -18.24 -10.13
CA VAL A 35 0.07 -19.66 -10.33
C VAL A 35 1.38 -19.77 -11.11
N SER A 36 2.36 -20.51 -10.58
CA SER A 36 3.69 -20.65 -11.19
C SER A 36 4.22 -22.07 -11.03
N ASP A 37 4.74 -22.65 -12.12
CA ASP A 37 5.43 -23.94 -12.15
C ASP A 37 4.63 -25.08 -11.50
N SER A 38 3.29 -24.99 -11.54
CA SER A 38 2.34 -26.01 -11.05
C SER A 38 2.20 -27.16 -12.03
N LYS A 39 2.02 -28.37 -11.50
CA LYS A 39 1.83 -29.63 -12.23
C LYS A 39 0.54 -30.34 -11.87
N ASP A 40 -0.16 -29.86 -10.86
CA ASP A 40 -1.48 -30.33 -10.45
C ASP A 40 -2.61 -29.49 -11.08
N ASN A 41 -3.85 -29.69 -10.61
CA ASN A 41 -5.04 -28.98 -11.06
C ASN A 41 -5.29 -27.65 -10.30
N THR A 42 -4.24 -27.00 -9.77
CA THR A 42 -4.37 -25.76 -8.99
C THR A 42 -5.16 -24.68 -9.74
N LEU A 43 -4.86 -24.47 -11.03
CA LEU A 43 -5.47 -23.37 -11.81
C LEU A 43 -6.96 -23.60 -12.07
N GLU A 44 -7.33 -24.82 -12.45
CA GLU A 44 -8.72 -25.20 -12.71
C GLU A 44 -9.55 -25.13 -11.43
N MET A 45 -9.02 -25.66 -10.33
CA MET A 45 -9.69 -25.66 -9.03
C MET A 45 -9.85 -24.24 -8.49
N LEU A 46 -8.80 -23.41 -8.56
CA LEU A 46 -8.86 -21.99 -8.21
C LEU A 46 -9.97 -21.28 -8.99
N SER A 47 -10.01 -21.47 -10.31
CA SER A 47 -11.00 -20.81 -11.18
C SER A 47 -12.44 -21.23 -10.83
N SER A 48 -12.67 -22.52 -10.57
CA SER A 48 -13.98 -23.03 -10.14
C SER A 48 -14.42 -22.41 -8.81
N MET A 49 -13.55 -22.44 -7.81
CA MET A 49 -13.86 -21.94 -6.47
C MET A 49 -14.05 -20.42 -6.43
N LEU A 50 -13.30 -19.65 -7.23
CA LEU A 50 -13.53 -18.22 -7.40
C LEU A 50 -14.89 -17.93 -8.04
N GLY A 51 -15.27 -18.73 -9.05
CA GLY A 51 -16.59 -18.62 -9.67
C GLY A 51 -17.73 -18.87 -8.68
N GLU A 52 -17.62 -19.90 -7.85
CA GLU A 52 -18.57 -20.19 -6.78
C GLU A 52 -18.61 -19.08 -5.72
N LEU A 53 -17.45 -18.57 -5.31
CA LEU A 53 -17.35 -17.50 -4.31
C LEU A 53 -17.97 -16.18 -4.79
N GLN A 54 -17.80 -15.84 -6.06
CA GLN A 54 -18.35 -14.62 -6.67
C GLN A 54 -19.84 -14.74 -7.03
N ALA A 55 -20.34 -15.96 -7.20
CA ALA A 55 -21.75 -16.25 -7.48
C ALA A 55 -22.58 -16.52 -6.21
N ASP A 56 -22.03 -16.24 -5.03
CA ASP A 56 -22.73 -16.46 -3.76
C ASP A 56 -24.02 -15.63 -3.70
N SER A 57 -25.05 -16.20 -3.08
CA SER A 57 -26.34 -15.54 -2.90
C SER A 57 -26.31 -14.40 -1.88
N ASP A 58 -25.37 -14.45 -0.92
CA ASP A 58 -25.18 -13.37 0.04
C ASP A 58 -24.39 -12.23 -0.60
N PRO A 59 -24.95 -11.01 -0.72
CA PRO A 59 -24.27 -9.88 -1.35
C PRO A 59 -23.00 -9.42 -0.62
N HIS A 60 -22.76 -9.87 0.62
CA HIS A 60 -21.55 -9.56 1.37
C HIS A 60 -20.39 -10.55 1.14
N MET A 61 -20.65 -11.69 0.50
CA MET A 61 -19.65 -12.73 0.25
C MET A 61 -18.71 -12.45 -0.93
N PRO A 62 -19.16 -11.85 -2.05
CA PRO A 62 -18.27 -11.51 -3.16
C PRO A 62 -17.17 -10.53 -2.74
N PHE A 63 -15.97 -10.84 -3.21
CA PHE A 63 -14.78 -9.99 -3.09
C PHE A 63 -14.79 -8.87 -4.14
N GLY A 64 -13.88 -7.90 -3.99
CA GLY A 64 -13.62 -6.87 -4.99
C GLY A 64 -13.04 -7.42 -6.28
N GLU A 65 -12.02 -6.76 -6.83
CA GLU A 65 -11.40 -7.25 -8.05
C GLU A 65 -10.58 -8.52 -7.80
N ILE A 66 -10.71 -9.51 -8.67
CA ILE A 66 -9.91 -10.73 -8.64
C ILE A 66 -8.99 -10.79 -9.85
N SER A 67 -7.69 -10.90 -9.60
CA SER A 67 -6.65 -11.10 -10.61
C SER A 67 -6.04 -12.48 -10.45
N VAL A 68 -6.13 -13.32 -11.49
CA VAL A 68 -5.44 -14.61 -11.58
C VAL A 68 -4.38 -14.52 -12.68
N ILE A 69 -3.11 -14.59 -12.29
CA ILE A 69 -1.97 -14.48 -13.18
C ILE A 69 -1.30 -15.86 -13.27
N HIS A 70 -0.98 -16.27 -14.48
CA HIS A 70 -0.16 -17.46 -14.72
C HIS A 70 1.18 -17.03 -15.30
N LYS A 71 2.27 -17.35 -14.60
CA LYS A 71 3.63 -17.11 -15.09
C LYS A 71 4.62 -18.05 -14.40
N ASP A 72 5.40 -18.75 -15.21
CA ASP A 72 6.48 -19.61 -14.75
C ASP A 72 7.79 -18.83 -14.59
N PHE A 73 8.57 -19.20 -13.57
CA PHE A 73 9.92 -18.68 -13.32
C PHE A 73 11.00 -19.76 -13.49
N GLY A 74 10.60 -20.97 -13.92
CA GLY A 74 11.53 -22.01 -14.33
C GLY A 74 12.23 -22.67 -13.16
N GLN A 75 11.54 -22.84 -12.03
CA GLN A 75 12.10 -23.50 -10.85
C GLN A 75 12.35 -24.98 -11.15
N LYS A 76 13.60 -25.29 -11.56
CA LYS A 76 14.05 -26.64 -11.91
C LYS A 76 13.92 -27.56 -10.71
N VAL A 77 13.01 -28.52 -10.79
CA VAL A 77 12.87 -29.59 -9.80
C VAL A 77 13.88 -30.67 -10.14
N THR A 78 15.08 -30.62 -9.57
CA THR A 78 15.99 -31.78 -9.57
C THR A 78 15.40 -32.88 -8.69
N GLN A 79 15.51 -34.14 -9.13
CA GLN A 79 14.84 -35.30 -8.53
C GLN A 79 15.46 -35.80 -7.22
N ASP A 80 16.57 -35.20 -6.78
CA ASP A 80 17.28 -35.63 -5.58
C ASP A 80 16.82 -34.82 -4.34
N VAL A 81 16.28 -35.52 -3.35
CA VAL A 81 15.67 -34.93 -2.14
C VAL A 81 16.73 -34.36 -1.20
N GLU A 82 17.94 -34.94 -1.19
CA GLU A 82 19.08 -34.43 -0.39
C GLU A 82 19.62 -33.10 -0.95
N SER A 83 19.59 -32.92 -2.28
CA SER A 83 19.95 -31.66 -2.95
C SER A 83 18.89 -30.55 -2.79
N ARG A 84 17.63 -30.87 -2.45
CA ARG A 84 16.52 -29.90 -2.32
C ARG A 84 16.51 -29.14 -1.00
N HIS A 85 16.98 -29.80 0.05
CA HIS A 85 17.11 -29.26 1.41
C HIS A 85 18.57 -29.01 1.76
N GLY A 86 19.47 -28.94 0.77
CA GLY A 86 20.82 -28.47 0.99
C GLY A 86 20.83 -26.95 1.05
N PHE A 87 21.54 -26.39 2.02
CA PHE A 87 21.73 -24.95 2.21
C PHE A 87 22.00 -24.20 0.88
N ALA A 88 22.85 -24.78 0.01
CA ALA A 88 23.22 -24.20 -1.28
C ALA A 88 22.05 -24.02 -2.28
N ALA A 89 21.01 -24.85 -2.22
CA ALA A 89 19.87 -24.77 -3.14
C ALA A 89 18.79 -23.77 -2.67
N GLN A 90 18.76 -23.48 -1.37
CA GLN A 90 17.70 -22.69 -0.77
C GLN A 90 17.78 -21.21 -1.15
N ALA A 91 18.99 -20.66 -1.23
CA ALA A 91 19.22 -19.30 -1.70
C ALA A 91 18.61 -19.07 -3.10
N GLY A 92 18.84 -20.00 -4.04
CA GLY A 92 18.26 -19.94 -5.38
C GLY A 92 16.73 -20.00 -5.38
N ARG A 93 16.14 -20.85 -4.51
CA ARG A 93 14.68 -20.94 -4.36
C ARG A 93 14.08 -19.63 -3.84
N ARG A 94 14.66 -19.03 -2.79
CA ARG A 94 14.16 -17.74 -2.25
C ARG A 94 14.24 -16.63 -3.29
N LYS A 95 15.34 -16.56 -4.04
CA LYS A 95 15.49 -15.58 -5.14
C LYS A 95 14.40 -15.75 -6.21
N LEU A 96 14.04 -16.97 -6.60
CA LEU A 96 12.92 -17.23 -7.53
C LEU A 96 11.55 -16.90 -6.93
N MET A 97 11.32 -17.22 -5.65
CA MET A 97 10.07 -16.85 -4.96
C MET A 97 9.91 -15.34 -4.87
N ALA A 98 10.99 -14.60 -4.63
CA ALA A 98 10.99 -13.14 -4.63
C ALA A 98 10.59 -12.57 -6.00
N GLN A 99 11.07 -13.15 -7.11
CA GLN A 99 10.64 -12.74 -8.46
C GLN A 99 9.14 -12.94 -8.67
N ALA A 100 8.60 -14.07 -8.22
CA ALA A 100 7.17 -14.36 -8.28
C ALA A 100 6.35 -13.35 -7.47
N ARG A 101 6.71 -13.11 -6.20
CA ARG A 101 6.03 -12.11 -5.34
C ARG A 101 6.08 -10.71 -5.97
N ASN A 102 7.25 -10.26 -6.43
CA ASN A 102 7.38 -8.95 -7.07
C ASN A 102 6.56 -8.82 -8.35
N TRP A 103 6.48 -9.89 -9.16
CA TRP A 103 5.67 -9.88 -10.37
C TRP A 103 4.18 -9.77 -10.04
N LEU A 104 3.70 -10.56 -9.06
CA LEU A 104 2.32 -10.50 -8.60
C LEU A 104 1.97 -9.10 -8.08
N LEU A 105 2.84 -8.53 -7.23
CA LEU A 105 2.65 -7.20 -6.66
C LEU A 105 2.61 -6.12 -7.74
N SER A 106 3.62 -6.08 -8.61
CA SER A 106 3.72 -5.05 -9.66
C SER A 106 2.57 -5.11 -10.67
N ALA A 107 2.03 -6.31 -10.92
CA ALA A 107 0.90 -6.48 -11.83
C ALA A 107 -0.46 -6.12 -11.22
N THR A 108 -0.58 -6.07 -9.88
CA THR A 108 -1.89 -5.96 -9.20
C THR A 108 -2.03 -4.75 -8.28
N LEU A 109 -0.92 -4.13 -7.85
CA LEU A 109 -0.94 -2.96 -6.98
C LEU A 109 -1.55 -1.73 -7.69
N ARG A 110 -2.61 -1.16 -7.11
CA ARG A 110 -3.29 0.04 -7.60
C ARG A 110 -3.08 1.25 -6.68
N PRO A 111 -3.27 2.48 -7.19
CA PRO A 111 -3.25 3.70 -6.38
C PRO A 111 -4.31 3.72 -5.26
N THR A 112 -5.41 3.00 -5.44
CA THR A 112 -6.53 2.91 -4.48
C THR A 112 -6.26 1.96 -3.32
N HIS A 113 -5.22 1.11 -3.40
CA HIS A 113 -4.91 0.17 -2.31
C HIS A 113 -4.25 0.89 -1.14
N SER A 114 -4.78 0.69 0.06
CA SER A 114 -4.23 1.18 1.32
C SER A 114 -3.26 0.19 1.97
N TRP A 115 -3.54 -1.11 1.80
CA TRP A 115 -2.79 -2.21 2.42
C TRP A 115 -2.57 -3.34 1.41
N VAL A 116 -1.47 -4.06 1.59
CA VAL A 116 -1.18 -5.31 0.88
C VAL A 116 -1.01 -6.40 1.93
N TYR A 117 -1.87 -7.39 1.87
CA TYR A 117 -1.82 -8.57 2.74
C TYR A 117 -1.30 -9.76 1.94
N TRP A 118 -0.11 -10.26 2.29
CA TRP A 118 0.49 -11.48 1.77
C TRP A 118 0.03 -12.66 2.60
N ARG A 119 -0.50 -13.68 1.93
CA ARG A 119 -0.97 -14.89 2.61
C ARG A 119 -0.66 -16.11 1.79
N ASP A 120 0.07 -17.05 2.38
CA ASP A 120 0.32 -18.36 1.77
C ASP A 120 -0.96 -19.22 1.83
N ALA A 121 -1.09 -20.15 0.87
CA ALA A 121 -2.30 -20.96 0.72
C ALA A 121 -2.42 -22.11 1.73
N ASP A 122 -1.29 -22.53 2.32
CA ASP A 122 -1.16 -23.69 3.20
C ASP A 122 -1.35 -23.37 4.69
N VAL A 123 -1.70 -22.13 5.04
CA VAL A 123 -1.86 -21.77 6.44
C VAL A 123 -3.13 -22.36 7.04
N GLU A 124 -2.95 -23.34 7.92
CA GLU A 124 -4.03 -24.17 8.48
C GLU A 124 -4.99 -23.44 9.42
N THR A 125 -4.52 -22.41 10.13
CA THR A 125 -5.35 -21.66 11.08
C THR A 125 -5.09 -20.15 11.00
N ALA A 126 -6.15 -19.36 11.12
CA ALA A 126 -6.08 -17.92 11.35
C ALA A 126 -7.36 -17.43 12.04
N PRO A 127 -7.28 -16.41 12.89
CA PRO A 127 -8.44 -15.67 13.34
C PRO A 127 -9.21 -15.10 12.15
N PHE A 128 -10.54 -15.10 12.26
CA PHE A 128 -11.44 -14.51 11.26
C PHE A 128 -11.27 -12.99 11.14
N THR A 129 -10.80 -12.37 12.23
CA THR A 129 -10.51 -10.94 12.38
C THR A 129 -9.08 -10.57 12.00
N ILE A 130 -8.29 -11.48 11.41
CA ILE A 130 -6.84 -11.29 11.22
C ILE A 130 -6.47 -9.98 10.50
N ILE A 131 -7.30 -9.50 9.58
CA ILE A 131 -7.02 -8.26 8.85
C ILE A 131 -7.18 -7.07 9.79
N GLU A 132 -8.30 -6.98 10.51
CA GLU A 132 -8.58 -5.95 11.50
C GLU A 132 -7.57 -5.97 12.64
N ASP A 133 -7.25 -7.16 13.13
CA ASP A 133 -6.32 -7.40 14.22
C ASP A 133 -4.93 -6.86 13.88
N LEU A 134 -4.47 -7.05 12.63
CA LEU A 134 -3.19 -6.51 12.16
C LEU A 134 -3.27 -5.01 11.84
N MET A 135 -4.37 -4.55 11.24
CA MET A 135 -4.55 -3.14 10.87
C MET A 135 -4.55 -2.20 12.09
N ARG A 136 -5.11 -2.63 13.22
CA ARG A 136 -5.24 -1.77 14.42
C ARG A 136 -3.89 -1.39 15.05
N HIS A 137 -2.82 -2.15 14.79
CA HIS A 137 -1.46 -1.83 15.25
C HIS A 137 -0.83 -0.66 14.47
N ASP A 138 -1.39 -0.30 13.31
CA ASP A 138 -0.97 0.83 12.46
C ASP A 138 0.53 0.87 12.12
N LYS A 139 1.19 -0.30 12.05
CA LYS A 139 2.58 -0.40 11.61
C LYS A 139 2.69 -0.44 10.08
N ASP A 140 3.82 0.01 9.56
CA ASP A 140 4.07 0.00 8.12
C ASP A 140 4.21 -1.41 7.57
N VAL A 141 4.77 -2.34 8.37
CA VAL A 141 4.81 -3.79 8.14
C VAL A 141 4.52 -4.49 9.46
N ILE A 142 3.64 -5.49 9.45
CA ILE A 142 3.29 -6.31 10.61
C ILE A 142 2.92 -7.73 10.17
N GLN A 143 3.14 -8.69 11.05
CA GLN A 143 2.77 -10.09 10.85
C GLN A 143 2.49 -10.74 12.22
N PRO A 144 1.68 -11.81 12.27
CA PRO A 144 1.54 -12.63 13.47
C PRO A 144 2.83 -13.43 13.75
N TYR A 145 2.87 -14.10 14.90
CA TYR A 145 3.94 -15.03 15.26
C TYR A 145 4.19 -16.08 14.16
N ASP A 146 5.41 -16.12 13.64
CA ASP A 146 5.86 -17.09 12.64
C ASP A 146 7.28 -17.59 12.97
N LEU A 147 7.59 -18.81 12.55
CA LEU A 147 8.90 -19.45 12.79
C LEU A 147 10.04 -18.78 12.01
N ASN A 148 9.74 -18.16 10.86
CA ASN A 148 10.75 -17.49 10.03
C ASN A 148 10.82 -15.98 10.30
N SER A 149 10.39 -15.56 11.48
CA SER A 149 10.39 -14.17 11.93
C SER A 149 11.32 -14.01 13.11
N TRP A 150 12.24 -13.05 13.06
CA TRP A 150 13.33 -12.98 14.01
C TRP A 150 13.87 -11.55 14.18
N GLN A 151 14.51 -11.32 15.32
CA GLN A 151 15.40 -10.18 15.53
C GLN A 151 16.83 -10.57 15.22
N GLU A 152 17.62 -9.61 14.75
CA GLU A 152 19.00 -9.85 14.40
C GLU A 152 19.83 -10.17 15.65
N SER A 153 20.92 -10.92 15.48
CA SER A 153 21.88 -11.20 16.54
C SER A 153 23.28 -10.69 16.18
N GLU A 154 24.06 -10.31 17.19
CA GLU A 154 25.47 -9.94 17.00
C GLU A 154 26.29 -11.06 16.33
N THR A 155 25.94 -12.32 16.62
CA THR A 155 26.65 -13.48 16.04
C THR A 155 26.32 -13.64 14.56
N ALA A 156 25.06 -13.41 14.17
CA ALA A 156 24.63 -13.46 12.78
C ALA A 156 25.20 -12.28 11.97
N LEU A 157 25.29 -11.08 12.55
CA LEU A 157 25.98 -9.94 11.93
C LEU A 157 27.47 -10.25 11.69
N ALA A 158 28.17 -10.76 12.70
CA ALA A 158 29.57 -11.16 12.57
C ALA A 158 29.76 -12.26 11.52
N LEU A 159 28.85 -13.23 11.46
CA LEU A 159 28.84 -14.25 10.41
C LEU A 159 28.64 -13.62 9.04
N ALA A 160 27.67 -12.73 8.88
CA ALA A 160 27.36 -12.07 7.61
C ALA A 160 28.56 -11.33 7.02
N GLU A 161 29.38 -10.69 7.86
CA GLU A 161 30.63 -10.02 7.44
C GLU A 161 31.68 -10.97 6.86
N THR A 162 31.66 -12.25 7.24
CA THR A 162 32.63 -13.25 6.74
C THR A 162 32.22 -13.90 5.42
N LEU A 163 30.98 -13.73 4.99
CA LEU A 163 30.42 -14.38 3.81
C LEU A 163 30.59 -13.55 2.54
N ASP A 164 30.70 -14.23 1.40
CA ASP A 164 30.72 -13.60 0.07
C ASP A 164 29.45 -12.78 -0.20
N GLU A 165 29.54 -11.73 -1.02
CA GLU A 165 28.43 -10.79 -1.32
C GLU A 165 27.13 -11.50 -1.73
N ASP A 166 27.24 -12.51 -2.59
CA ASP A 166 26.11 -13.28 -3.12
C ASP A 166 25.53 -14.34 -2.17
N ALA A 167 26.20 -14.59 -1.03
CA ALA A 167 25.76 -15.57 -0.04
C ALA A 167 24.46 -15.12 0.63
N VAL A 168 23.56 -16.08 0.86
CA VAL A 168 22.30 -15.83 1.55
C VAL A 168 22.27 -16.71 2.80
N ILE A 169 22.23 -16.09 3.96
CA ILE A 169 21.91 -16.74 5.23
C ILE A 169 20.44 -17.10 5.15
N VAL A 170 20.14 -18.36 5.43
CA VAL A 170 18.77 -18.80 5.51
C VAL A 170 18.58 -19.54 6.81
N GLU A 171 17.57 -19.12 7.56
CA GLU A 171 17.28 -19.69 8.86
C GLU A 171 16.83 -21.15 8.79
N GLY A 172 17.12 -21.89 9.87
CA GLY A 172 16.74 -23.29 10.05
C GLY A 172 17.77 -24.32 9.58
N TYR A 173 18.98 -23.88 9.23
CA TYR A 173 20.05 -24.74 8.69
C TYR A 173 21.24 -24.80 9.66
N ALA A 174 21.74 -26.01 9.92
CA ALA A 174 22.80 -26.25 10.89
C ALA A 174 24.16 -25.68 10.44
N GLU A 175 24.29 -25.38 9.14
CA GLU A 175 25.48 -24.83 8.51
C GLU A 175 25.86 -23.47 9.10
N TYR A 176 24.89 -22.65 9.51
CA TYR A 176 25.10 -21.33 10.09
C TYR A 176 24.41 -21.21 11.44
N ALA A 177 25.21 -21.13 12.51
CA ALA A 177 24.71 -20.84 13.85
C ALA A 177 24.48 -19.33 14.01
N THR A 178 23.30 -18.87 13.61
CA THR A 178 22.91 -17.44 13.64
C THR A 178 22.51 -16.96 15.03
N TRP A 179 22.06 -17.85 15.92
CA TRP A 179 21.58 -17.52 17.28
C TRP A 179 20.50 -16.42 17.32
N ARG A 180 19.74 -16.28 16.23
CA ARG A 180 18.65 -15.33 16.15
C ARG A 180 17.49 -15.77 17.05
N PRO A 181 16.92 -14.88 17.86
CA PRO A 181 15.69 -15.18 18.58
C PRO A 181 14.51 -15.25 17.60
N HIS A 182 13.97 -16.44 17.40
CA HIS A 182 12.77 -16.64 16.57
C HIS A 182 11.51 -16.28 17.35
N LEU A 183 10.67 -15.45 16.74
CA LEU A 183 9.46 -14.91 17.35
C LEU A 183 8.52 -16.04 17.83
N ALA A 184 8.43 -17.14 17.09
CA ALA A 184 7.61 -18.29 17.47
C ALA A 184 7.94 -18.88 18.86
N TYR A 185 9.19 -18.79 19.32
CA TYR A 185 9.61 -19.30 20.63
C TYR A 185 9.47 -18.27 21.77
N LEU A 186 9.20 -17.01 21.43
CA LEU A 186 9.02 -15.92 22.40
C LEU A 186 7.56 -15.73 22.80
N ARG A 187 6.64 -16.47 22.18
CA ARG A 187 5.21 -16.40 22.49
C ARG A 187 4.94 -16.86 23.91
N ASP A 188 4.39 -15.98 24.73
CA ASP A 188 3.78 -16.33 26.02
C ASP A 188 2.29 -16.71 25.80
N PRO A 189 1.88 -17.97 26.06
CA PRO A 189 0.48 -18.38 25.93
C PRO A 189 -0.50 -17.64 26.85
N TYR A 190 0.01 -17.02 27.91
CA TYR A 190 -0.78 -16.23 28.88
C TYR A 190 -0.49 -14.72 28.78
N GLY A 191 0.35 -14.33 27.83
CA GLY A 191 0.72 -12.94 27.59
C GLY A 191 -0.35 -12.16 26.87
N ASP A 192 -0.06 -10.88 26.67
CA ASP A 192 -0.89 -10.00 25.86
C ASP A 192 -0.82 -10.43 24.38
N PRO A 193 -1.94 -10.81 23.73
CA PRO A 193 -1.95 -11.13 22.29
C PRO A 193 -1.56 -9.93 21.42
N ASP A 194 -1.63 -8.71 21.97
CA ASP A 194 -1.35 -7.46 21.28
C ASP A 194 0.11 -7.02 21.46
N MET A 195 0.93 -7.83 22.13
CA MET A 195 2.34 -7.53 22.36
C MET A 195 3.09 -7.41 21.03
N GLU A 196 3.66 -6.24 20.80
CA GLU A 196 4.48 -5.94 19.63
C GLU A 196 5.95 -6.21 19.92
N MET A 197 6.66 -6.69 18.90
CA MET A 197 8.12 -6.82 18.91
C MET A 197 8.68 -6.27 17.60
N GLU A 198 9.78 -5.52 17.68
CA GLU A 198 10.53 -5.13 16.50
C GLU A 198 11.16 -6.37 15.87
N LEU A 199 11.24 -6.43 14.55
CA LEU A 199 11.79 -7.56 13.80
C LEU A 199 12.77 -7.04 12.74
N ASP A 200 13.80 -7.82 12.49
CA ASP A 200 14.79 -7.57 11.45
C ASP A 200 14.60 -8.48 10.23
N GLY A 201 13.88 -9.59 10.40
CA GLY A 201 13.51 -10.52 9.35
C GLY A 201 12.06 -10.96 9.51
N VAL A 202 11.32 -10.96 8.40
CA VAL A 202 9.91 -11.37 8.36
C VAL A 202 9.69 -12.62 7.52
N GLY A 203 8.74 -13.45 7.92
CA GLY A 203 8.37 -14.67 7.19
C GLY A 203 7.30 -14.40 6.14
N GLY A 204 7.29 -15.17 5.06
CA GLY A 204 6.37 -14.97 3.92
C GLY A 204 4.91 -15.38 4.12
N VAL A 205 4.58 -15.97 5.27
CA VAL A 205 3.33 -16.70 5.51
C VAL A 205 2.12 -15.77 5.61
N SER A 206 2.26 -14.66 6.34
CA SER A 206 1.13 -13.79 6.70
C SER A 206 1.58 -12.36 7.01
N ILE A 207 1.90 -11.57 5.98
CA ILE A 207 2.42 -10.20 6.15
C ILE A 207 1.35 -9.18 5.77
N LEU A 208 1.00 -8.27 6.66
CA LEU A 208 0.25 -7.07 6.34
C LEU A 208 1.22 -5.88 6.26
N ALA A 209 1.24 -5.19 5.12
CA ALA A 209 2.06 -4.00 4.95
C ALA A 209 1.25 -2.87 4.30
N LYS A 210 1.52 -1.62 4.71
CA LYS A 210 0.88 -0.45 4.09
C LYS A 210 1.33 -0.37 2.64
N ALA A 211 0.39 -0.11 1.74
CA ALA A 211 0.70 -0.05 0.31
C ALA A 211 1.70 1.06 -0.06
N LYS A 212 1.85 2.09 0.80
CA LYS A 212 2.89 3.12 0.65
C LYS A 212 4.32 2.54 0.67
N VAL A 213 4.56 1.46 1.41
CA VAL A 213 5.88 0.82 1.53
C VAL A 213 6.32 0.31 0.16
N PHE A 214 5.44 -0.41 -0.53
CA PHE A 214 5.70 -0.92 -1.88
C PHE A 214 5.77 0.19 -2.93
N ARG A 215 4.95 1.23 -2.80
CA ARG A 215 4.99 2.39 -3.72
C ARG A 215 6.26 3.23 -3.57
N ALA A 216 6.90 3.21 -2.39
CA ALA A 216 8.18 3.86 -2.14
C ALA A 216 9.37 3.09 -2.76
N GLY A 217 9.16 1.85 -3.22
CA GLY A 217 10.19 1.03 -3.87
C GLY A 217 10.62 -0.19 -3.07
N VAL A 218 10.18 -0.34 -1.81
CA VAL A 218 10.47 -1.54 -1.01
C VAL A 218 9.79 -2.75 -1.64
N HIS A 219 10.54 -3.81 -1.89
CA HIS A 219 10.05 -5.04 -2.53
C HIS A 219 10.80 -6.26 -1.98
N PHE A 220 10.50 -7.47 -2.47
CA PHE A 220 11.21 -8.68 -2.06
C PHE A 220 12.52 -8.82 -2.85
N PRO A 221 13.71 -8.70 -2.27
CA PRO A 221 14.95 -8.78 -3.05
C PRO A 221 15.14 -10.17 -3.68
N ALA A 222 15.25 -10.22 -5.01
CA ALA A 222 15.54 -11.43 -5.78
C ALA A 222 17.04 -11.70 -5.95
N PHE A 223 17.86 -11.03 -5.14
CA PHE A 223 19.30 -11.10 -5.06
C PHE A 223 19.70 -11.11 -3.58
N SER A 224 20.99 -11.30 -3.28
CA SER A 224 21.47 -11.19 -1.90
C SER A 224 21.47 -9.73 -1.48
N PHE A 225 20.65 -9.39 -0.48
CA PHE A 225 20.61 -8.07 0.14
C PHE A 225 20.94 -8.23 1.62
N GLU A 226 22.07 -7.67 2.05
CA GLU A 226 22.60 -7.87 3.42
C GLU A 226 22.64 -9.35 3.85
N LYS A 227 23.02 -10.24 2.93
CA LYS A 227 23.01 -11.70 3.09
C LYS A 227 21.62 -12.33 3.29
N HIS A 228 20.56 -11.64 2.93
CA HIS A 228 19.19 -12.17 2.94
C HIS A 228 18.58 -12.10 1.55
N ALA A 229 17.45 -12.76 1.36
CA ALA A 229 16.66 -12.66 0.14
C ALA A 229 15.17 -12.79 0.47
N GLU A 230 14.32 -12.39 -0.49
CA GLU A 230 12.87 -12.55 -0.40
C GLU A 230 12.24 -11.83 0.80
N THR A 231 11.51 -12.54 1.67
CA THR A 231 10.74 -11.95 2.78
C THR A 231 11.61 -11.52 3.95
N GLU A 232 12.65 -12.29 4.26
CA GLU A 232 13.61 -11.92 5.31
C GLU A 232 14.35 -10.62 4.94
N ALA A 233 14.75 -10.46 3.68
CA ALA A 233 15.35 -9.22 3.22
C ALA A 233 14.36 -8.07 3.08
N PHE A 234 13.06 -8.34 2.85
CA PHE A 234 12.02 -7.32 2.90
C PHE A 234 11.82 -6.76 4.31
N GLY A 235 12.06 -7.57 5.34
CA GLY A 235 12.04 -7.13 6.74
C GLY A 235 13.24 -6.27 7.16
N LYS A 236 14.32 -6.25 6.36
CA LYS A 236 15.51 -5.46 6.63
C LYS A 236 15.31 -4.03 6.15
N PRO A 237 15.26 -3.03 7.05
CA PRO A 237 15.28 -1.65 6.63
C PRO A 237 16.66 -1.34 6.04
N SER A 238 16.76 -0.92 4.78
CA SER A 238 18.02 -0.35 4.30
C SER A 238 18.27 0.99 4.99
N VAL A 239 19.54 1.36 5.17
CA VAL A 239 19.90 2.66 5.75
C VAL A 239 19.31 3.82 4.94
N ASP A 240 19.15 3.65 3.63
CA ASP A 240 18.55 4.64 2.75
C ASP A 240 17.00 4.61 2.82
N ASP A 241 16.39 3.45 3.07
CA ASP A 241 14.93 3.33 3.33
C ASP A 241 14.53 4.07 4.60
N LEU A 242 15.33 3.96 5.67
CA LEU A 242 15.10 4.69 6.92
C LEU A 242 15.14 6.20 6.68
N ARG A 243 16.17 6.68 5.97
CA ARG A 243 16.30 8.11 5.63
C ARG A 243 15.13 8.59 4.75
N HIS A 244 14.75 7.82 3.74
CA HIS A 244 13.67 8.21 2.84
C HIS A 244 12.30 8.19 3.53
N MET A 245 12.06 7.22 4.42
CA MET A 245 10.85 7.18 5.25
C MET A 245 10.78 8.38 6.21
N GLU A 246 11.90 8.75 6.83
CA GLU A 246 11.97 9.94 7.69
C GLU A 246 11.70 11.24 6.91
N GLU A 247 12.28 11.39 5.71
CA GLU A 247 12.04 12.54 4.83
C GLU A 247 10.55 12.66 4.44
N MET A 248 9.94 11.54 4.03
CA MET A 248 8.52 11.48 3.67
C MET A 248 7.60 11.79 4.87
N GLU A 249 7.95 11.33 6.07
CA GLU A 249 7.19 11.64 7.28
C GLU A 249 7.30 13.12 7.67
N GLN A 250 8.49 13.72 7.51
CA GLN A 250 8.68 15.15 7.70
C GLN A 250 7.86 15.97 6.69
N GLU A 251 7.84 15.57 5.42
CA GLU A 251 7.02 16.26 4.40
C GLU A 251 5.53 16.15 4.72
N ARG A 252 5.04 14.99 5.16
CA ARG A 252 3.64 14.82 5.59
C ARG A 252 3.30 15.74 6.76
N LYS A 253 4.13 15.74 7.82
CA LYS A 253 3.94 16.61 8.99
C LYS A 253 3.96 18.09 8.59
N ALA A 254 4.80 18.47 7.62
CA ALA A 254 4.83 19.82 7.08
C ALA A 254 3.53 20.17 6.34
N ARG A 255 3.03 19.30 5.45
CA ARG A 255 1.76 19.51 4.73
C ARG A 255 0.56 19.58 5.68
N GLU A 256 0.48 18.67 6.66
CA GLU A 256 -0.59 18.70 7.68
C GLU A 256 -0.55 20.00 8.49
N LYS A 257 0.65 20.49 8.82
CA LYS A 257 0.82 21.77 9.51
C LYS A 257 0.45 22.96 8.63
N GLU A 258 0.84 22.97 7.36
CA GLU A 258 0.46 24.01 6.40
C GLU A 258 -1.05 24.05 6.18
N GLU A 259 -1.69 22.89 6.00
CA GLU A 259 -3.15 22.78 5.88
C GLU A 259 -3.85 23.30 7.14
N LYS A 260 -3.33 22.97 8.32
CA LYS A 260 -3.87 23.47 9.59
C LYS A 260 -3.68 24.97 9.74
N GLU A 261 -2.50 25.52 9.43
CA GLU A 261 -2.25 26.96 9.46
C GLU A 261 -3.12 27.69 8.43
N GLN A 262 -3.35 27.09 7.26
CA GLN A 262 -4.22 27.64 6.23
C GLN A 262 -5.69 27.60 6.66
N ALA A 263 -6.13 26.53 7.32
CA ALA A 263 -7.46 26.43 7.92
C ALA A 263 -7.64 27.49 9.02
N GLU A 264 -6.73 27.59 9.99
CA GLU A 264 -6.76 28.61 11.05
C GLU A 264 -6.75 30.04 10.48
N ARG A 265 -5.95 30.27 9.43
CA ARG A 265 -5.92 31.57 8.74
C ARG A 265 -7.24 31.86 8.03
N SER A 266 -7.85 30.87 7.39
CA SER A 266 -9.17 31.02 6.75
C SER A 266 -10.28 31.31 7.77
N GLU A 267 -10.26 30.66 8.93
CA GLU A 267 -11.20 30.92 10.03
C GLU A 267 -11.01 32.32 10.62
N ARG A 268 -9.75 32.74 10.82
CA ARG A 268 -9.43 34.10 11.28
C ARG A 268 -9.89 35.17 10.28
N VAL A 269 -9.74 34.91 8.99
CA VAL A 269 -10.24 35.82 7.95
C VAL A 269 -11.77 35.87 7.96
N ASN A 270 -12.44 34.72 8.02
CA ASN A 270 -13.91 34.66 8.07
C ASN A 270 -14.50 35.39 9.28
N THR A 271 -13.89 35.25 10.46
CA THR A 271 -14.32 35.97 11.67
C THR A 271 -14.14 37.47 11.53
N LEU A 272 -12.98 37.94 11.05
CA LEU A 272 -12.74 39.36 10.78
C LEU A 272 -13.74 39.95 9.77
N PHE A 273 -14.12 39.20 8.73
CA PHE A 273 -15.12 39.63 7.76
C PHE A 273 -16.56 39.65 8.30
N GLN A 274 -16.89 38.78 9.26
CA GLN A 274 -18.19 38.82 9.94
C GLN A 274 -18.30 40.08 10.81
N ASP A 275 -17.27 40.37 11.61
CA ASP A 275 -17.25 41.54 12.49
C ASP A 275 -17.35 42.83 11.66
N ALA A 276 -16.58 42.96 10.58
CA ALA A 276 -16.65 44.12 9.70
C ALA A 276 -18.02 44.29 9.01
N LYS A 277 -18.70 43.18 8.70
CA LYS A 277 -20.05 43.21 8.12
C LYS A 277 -21.08 43.66 9.16
N THR A 278 -20.96 43.18 10.40
CA THR A 278 -21.82 43.60 11.50
C THR A 278 -21.63 45.08 11.83
N GLU A 279 -20.38 45.57 11.85
CA GLU A 279 -20.09 47.00 12.03
C GLU A 279 -20.68 47.85 10.89
N SER A 280 -20.51 47.42 9.63
CA SER A 280 -21.12 48.10 8.48
C SER A 280 -22.65 48.12 8.53
N GLU A 281 -23.29 47.05 8.99
CA GLU A 281 -24.75 46.99 9.16
C GLU A 281 -25.24 47.97 10.25
N ILE A 282 -24.49 48.10 11.35
CA ILE A 282 -24.78 49.04 12.43
C ILE A 282 -24.62 50.49 11.94
N ASP A 283 -23.52 50.81 11.26
CA ASP A 283 -23.27 52.15 10.72
C ASP A 283 -24.32 52.56 9.68
N ASN A 284 -24.70 51.64 8.79
CA ASN A 284 -25.77 51.88 7.81
C ASN A 284 -27.15 52.09 8.46
N ALA A 285 -27.43 51.41 9.58
CA ALA A 285 -28.65 51.63 10.35
C ALA A 285 -28.65 53.00 11.03
N PHE A 286 -27.51 53.41 11.61
CA PHE A 286 -27.37 54.72 12.24
C PHE A 286 -27.53 55.87 11.23
N VAL A 287 -26.93 55.75 10.04
CA VAL A 287 -27.10 56.74 8.96
C VAL A 287 -28.55 56.83 8.49
N ARG A 288 -29.27 55.71 8.41
CA ARG A 288 -30.71 55.70 8.06
C ARG A 288 -31.56 56.39 9.12
N ASP A 289 -31.31 56.13 10.40
CA ASP A 289 -32.06 56.74 11.49
C ASP A 289 -31.80 58.26 11.59
N ASP A 290 -30.56 58.70 11.36
CA ASP A 290 -30.21 60.13 11.27
C ASP A 290 -30.88 60.82 10.06
N MET A 291 -31.01 60.14 8.92
CA MET A 291 -31.77 60.67 7.78
C MET A 291 -33.28 60.73 8.03
N GLU A 292 -33.85 59.73 8.71
CA GLU A 292 -35.28 59.72 9.05
C GLU A 292 -35.65 60.77 10.10
N THR A 293 -34.78 60.99 11.09
CA THR A 293 -34.96 62.04 12.10
C THR A 293 -34.82 63.43 11.49
N LYS A 294 -33.82 63.68 10.64
CA LYS A 294 -33.73 64.93 9.85
C LYS A 294 -34.91 65.14 8.90
N GLY A 295 -35.41 64.07 8.28
CA GLY A 295 -36.61 64.12 7.44
C GLY A 295 -37.91 64.40 8.21
N LYS A 296 -37.99 63.97 9.48
CA LYS A 296 -39.10 64.29 10.39
C LYS A 296 -39.00 65.71 10.96
N GLU A 297 -37.79 66.22 11.22
CA GLU A 297 -37.57 67.61 11.63
C GLU A 297 -37.87 68.61 10.48
N GLN A 298 -37.58 68.25 9.22
CA GLN A 298 -38.00 69.06 8.07
C GLN A 298 -39.53 69.04 7.87
N LYS A 299 -40.20 67.88 8.06
CA LYS A 299 -41.67 67.77 7.99
C LYS A 299 -42.43 68.44 9.15
N ALA A 300 -41.79 68.67 10.30
CA ALA A 300 -42.39 69.43 11.40
C ALA A 300 -42.37 70.96 11.19
N SER A 301 -41.69 71.45 10.15
CA SER A 301 -41.59 72.88 9.83
C SER A 301 -42.49 73.36 8.66
N GLU A 302 -43.20 72.45 7.98
CA GLU A 302 -44.11 72.77 6.87
C GLU A 302 -45.52 72.25 7.13
N ASP A 303 -46.23 72.85 8.09
CA ASP A 303 -47.70 72.79 8.11
C ASP A 303 -48.29 74.19 8.39
N SER A 304 -48.25 75.06 7.36
CA SER A 304 -49.14 76.21 7.24
C SER A 304 -49.16 76.78 5.81
N LYS A 305 -50.13 76.30 5.00
CA LYS A 305 -50.97 77.03 4.01
C LYS A 305 -51.29 76.20 2.76
N LYS A 306 -52.60 76.09 2.47
CA LYS A 306 -53.25 75.75 1.17
C LYS A 306 -53.63 77.06 0.43
N PRO A 307 -54.20 77.05 -0.80
CA PRO A 307 -54.22 76.11 -1.94
C PRO A 307 -53.81 76.82 -3.28
N GLU A 308 -53.67 76.18 -4.45
CA GLU A 308 -54.61 76.08 -5.62
C GLU A 308 -53.72 75.73 -6.85
N ALA A 309 -53.98 74.66 -7.61
CA ALA A 309 -54.79 74.54 -8.84
C ALA A 309 -53.97 74.61 -10.16
N GLU A 310 -54.26 73.65 -11.06
CA GLU A 310 -53.94 73.60 -12.51
C GLU A 310 -52.45 73.47 -12.91
N SER A 311 -52.01 72.80 -13.99
CA SER A 311 -52.58 71.89 -14.99
C SER A 311 -51.43 71.50 -15.96
N VAL A 312 -51.51 70.31 -16.56
CA VAL A 312 -51.07 69.97 -17.95
C VAL A 312 -49.58 69.65 -18.25
N GLU A 313 -49.45 68.51 -18.97
CA GLU A 313 -48.43 68.00 -19.94
C GLU A 313 -46.95 67.85 -19.52
N GLU A 314 -46.41 66.62 -19.53
CA GLU A 314 -45.88 65.86 -20.68
C GLU A 314 -44.67 66.53 -21.36
N VAL A 315 -43.51 65.85 -21.37
CA VAL A 315 -42.69 65.54 -22.56
C VAL A 315 -41.45 64.73 -22.17
N LYS A 316 -41.26 63.64 -22.92
CA LYS A 316 -40.09 62.75 -23.00
C LYS A 316 -38.86 63.44 -23.62
N ALA A 317 -37.66 63.01 -23.23
CA ALA A 317 -36.51 62.73 -24.11
C ALA A 317 -35.38 62.15 -23.23
N ASP A 318 -34.96 60.88 -23.31
CA ASP A 318 -34.35 60.10 -24.39
C ASP A 318 -32.81 60.31 -24.53
N LYS A 319 -32.11 59.16 -24.62
CA LYS A 319 -30.74 58.89 -25.10
C LYS A 319 -29.53 59.35 -24.26
N SER A 320 -28.40 58.65 -24.22
CA SER A 320 -27.97 57.36 -24.80
C SER A 320 -26.54 57.05 -24.35
N SER A 321 -26.21 55.75 -24.29
CA SER A 321 -24.89 55.13 -24.63
C SER A 321 -23.68 55.49 -23.74
N LYS A 322 -22.72 54.61 -23.46
CA LYS A 322 -22.08 53.62 -24.34
C LYS A 322 -21.17 52.71 -23.48
N ALA A 323 -21.13 51.41 -23.80
CA ALA A 323 -20.10 50.46 -23.35
C ALA A 323 -18.88 50.49 -24.32
N PRO A 324 -17.74 49.91 -23.91
CA PRO A 324 -17.16 48.77 -24.64
C PRO A 324 -16.62 47.69 -23.66
N GLU A 325 -16.89 46.39 -23.83
CA GLU A 325 -16.39 45.39 -24.80
C GLU A 325 -15.13 44.62 -24.33
N GLN A 326 -15.14 43.31 -24.57
CA GLN A 326 -14.34 42.23 -24.00
C GLN A 326 -13.01 41.99 -24.76
N GLU A 327 -12.03 41.34 -24.12
CA GLU A 327 -11.01 40.55 -24.83
C GLU A 327 -10.64 39.28 -24.04
N GLU A 328 -10.60 38.16 -24.75
CA GLU A 328 -10.46 36.77 -24.32
C GLU A 328 -9.28 36.15 -25.09
N GLN A 329 -8.27 35.54 -24.43
CA GLN A 329 -7.27 34.70 -25.11
C GLN A 329 -6.76 33.50 -24.26
N LYS A 330 -7.21 32.31 -24.72
CA LYS A 330 -6.65 30.94 -24.83
C LYS A 330 -5.41 30.46 -24.03
N ALA A 331 -5.56 29.21 -23.57
CA ALA A 331 -4.54 28.23 -23.13
C ALA A 331 -3.89 27.44 -24.30
N PRO A 332 -2.73 26.77 -24.08
CA PRO A 332 -2.22 25.73 -24.96
C PRO A 332 -2.20 24.31 -24.33
N GLU A 333 -2.39 23.31 -25.19
CA GLU A 333 -2.35 21.85 -24.93
C GLU A 333 -1.05 21.20 -25.50
N PRO A 334 -0.79 19.89 -25.26
CA PRO A 334 0.57 19.33 -25.10
C PRO A 334 1.17 18.66 -26.35
N LEU A 335 2.48 18.40 -26.30
CA LEU A 335 3.24 17.67 -27.32
C LEU A 335 3.55 16.22 -26.90
N LYS A 336 3.30 15.27 -27.81
CA LYS A 336 3.69 13.85 -27.74
C LYS A 336 4.73 13.48 -28.81
N ASN A 337 5.54 12.49 -28.44
CA ASN A 337 6.26 11.47 -29.21
C ASN A 337 7.59 11.79 -29.92
N LYS A 338 8.60 10.94 -29.64
CA LYS A 338 9.07 9.90 -30.56
C LYS A 338 9.95 8.83 -29.89
N ASN A 339 9.69 7.57 -30.24
CA ASN A 339 10.49 6.36 -30.04
C ASN A 339 11.80 6.38 -30.85
N LEU A 340 12.79 5.62 -30.38
CA LEU A 340 13.80 4.94 -31.21
C LEU A 340 14.21 3.62 -30.54
N LYS A 341 14.26 2.56 -31.36
CA LYS A 341 14.63 1.19 -31.04
C LYS A 341 16.07 0.89 -31.51
N ASP A 342 16.58 -0.25 -31.01
CA ASP A 342 17.56 -1.18 -31.60
C ASP A 342 19.06 -1.03 -31.28
N ALA A 343 19.59 -2.05 -30.58
CA ALA A 343 20.91 -2.70 -30.75
C ALA A 343 21.01 -3.82 -29.67
N GLU A 344 20.75 -5.08 -30.00
CA GLU A 344 21.64 -6.12 -30.56
C GLU A 344 22.30 -7.03 -29.50
N GLU A 345 22.13 -8.34 -29.73
CA GLU A 345 22.72 -9.48 -29.03
C GLU A 345 24.25 -9.53 -29.18
N VAL A 346 24.95 -10.05 -28.17
CA VAL A 346 26.17 -10.86 -28.39
C VAL A 346 26.21 -12.02 -27.42
N SER A 347 26.55 -13.20 -27.95
CA SER A 347 26.55 -14.50 -27.30
C SER A 347 27.96 -15.02 -27.01
N ALA A 348 28.00 -16.07 -26.16
CA ALA A 348 29.04 -17.10 -26.00
C ALA A 348 30.28 -16.78 -25.14
N VAL A 349 30.58 -17.65 -24.16
CA VAL A 349 31.63 -18.71 -24.22
C VAL A 349 31.47 -19.68 -23.03
N LYS A 350 31.46 -20.99 -23.32
CA LYS A 350 31.76 -22.09 -22.37
C LYS A 350 33.27 -22.40 -22.41
N PRO A 351 33.84 -22.94 -21.33
CA PRO A 351 34.33 -24.33 -21.33
C PRO A 351 34.01 -25.01 -19.98
N ALA A 352 34.37 -26.24 -19.63
CA ALA A 352 34.52 -27.54 -20.28
C ALA A 352 34.38 -28.57 -19.14
N LYS A 353 34.12 -29.83 -19.51
CA LYS A 353 33.99 -30.98 -18.60
C LYS A 353 35.30 -31.28 -17.86
N GLU A 354 35.20 -31.78 -16.65
CA GLU A 354 36.07 -32.86 -16.18
C GLU A 354 35.32 -33.86 -15.31
N GLN A 355 35.57 -35.14 -15.60
CA GLN A 355 35.01 -36.32 -14.95
C GLN A 355 35.90 -36.73 -13.77
N ALA A 356 35.30 -37.29 -12.72
CA ALA A 356 35.60 -38.63 -12.17
C ALA A 356 35.37 -38.70 -10.66
N GLY A 357 34.79 -39.82 -10.19
CA GLY A 357 34.89 -40.24 -8.80
C GLY A 357 33.62 -40.88 -8.24
N ALA A 358 33.52 -42.20 -8.34
CA ALA A 358 32.44 -43.00 -7.77
C ALA A 358 32.51 -43.14 -6.24
N ALA A 359 31.33 -43.12 -5.60
CA ALA A 359 30.76 -43.95 -4.49
C ALA A 359 31.71 -44.62 -3.46
N PRO A 360 31.32 -44.82 -2.17
CA PRO A 360 30.03 -45.46 -1.79
C PRO A 360 29.31 -45.01 -0.50
N ASP A 361 27.99 -44.96 -0.59
CA ASP A 361 26.97 -45.67 0.21
C ASP A 361 27.28 -46.02 1.70
N LYS A 362 26.50 -45.45 2.65
CA LYS A 362 25.78 -46.17 3.73
C LYS A 362 25.03 -45.27 4.75
N GLN A 363 23.77 -45.69 4.97
CA GLN A 363 23.05 -45.79 6.25
C GLN A 363 22.28 -44.59 6.85
N SER A 364 21.00 -44.56 6.48
CA SER A 364 19.79 -44.49 7.33
C SER A 364 19.90 -44.41 8.86
N LYS A 365 19.05 -43.54 9.43
CA LYS A 365 18.33 -43.52 10.74
C LYS A 365 18.48 -42.14 11.41
N GLN A 366 17.51 -41.51 12.08
CA GLN A 366 16.11 -41.79 12.43
C GLN A 366 15.54 -40.43 12.89
N ARG A 367 14.27 -40.16 12.58
CA ARG A 367 13.49 -39.02 13.09
C ARG A 367 13.04 -39.28 14.54
N GLU A 368 13.12 -38.26 15.37
CA GLU A 368 12.14 -37.93 16.43
C GLU A 368 11.83 -36.43 16.35
#